data_AF-A0AAU4D3F0-F1
#
_entry.id   AF-A0AAU4D3F0-F1
#
_cell.length_a   1.000
_cell.length_b   1.000
_cell.length_c   1.000
_cell.angle_alpha   90.00
_cell.angle_beta   90.00
_cell.angle_gamma   90.00
#
_symmetry.space_group_name_H-M   'P 1'
#
loop_
_entity.id
_entity.type
_entity.pdbx_description
1 polymer ?
#
loop_
_entity_poly.entity_id
_entity_poly.type
_entity_poly.pdbx_seq_one_letter_code
_entity_poly.pdbx_strand_id
1 'polypeptide(L)'
;MPRMLEVSDEVRAEIGDEEADRLLAGENAPGGYDCTSCRTPGDSEQERTSTVLFVGDETAVLAFAHATCLPSQVVQVTEEQLRGAARSIAGDSPAQAAPEQAVLGVTSGLILLSGELHPALVVEPTAPIARPGTTGVGDDFLPLLIEQGFMPLPQIDSVPPVLHGWSVLLAMGQLHAILQPGASGGSPVAWWQAHQALQVADPWRAAANKHQQVLMFAAPVGSIGRQPREDLLRDALDRAAANGKLVAATLPLAGT
;
A
#
# COMPACT_ATOMS: atom_id res chain seq x y z
N MET A 1 13.47 -7.92 30.76
CA MET A 1 12.39 -7.08 31.34
C MET A 1 11.07 -7.71 30.93
N PRO A 2 9.98 -7.59 31.71
CA PRO A 2 8.69 -8.17 31.29
C PRO A 2 8.21 -7.45 30.01
N ARG A 3 7.80 -8.23 29.00
CA ARG A 3 7.33 -7.71 27.72
C ARG A 3 5.92 -7.11 27.86
N MET A 4 5.61 -6.11 27.07
CA MET A 4 4.37 -5.35 27.16
C MET A 4 3.29 -5.93 26.22
N LEU A 5 3.08 -7.25 26.31
CA LEU A 5 2.17 -7.99 25.44
C LEU A 5 0.76 -8.09 26.02
N GLU A 6 -0.22 -7.88 25.16
CA GLU A 6 -1.64 -8.07 25.45
C GLU A 6 -2.15 -9.30 24.73
N VAL A 7 -2.67 -10.25 25.51
CA VAL A 7 -3.35 -11.46 25.03
C VAL A 7 -4.78 -11.41 25.58
N SER A 8 -5.76 -11.26 24.69
CA SER A 8 -7.17 -11.29 25.07
C SER A 8 -7.62 -12.70 25.46
N ASP A 9 -8.74 -12.79 26.20
CA ASP A 9 -9.33 -14.08 26.58
C ASP A 9 -9.70 -14.93 25.36
N GLU A 10 -10.09 -14.29 24.25
CA GLU A 10 -10.41 -14.96 22.99
C GLU A 10 -9.17 -15.60 22.35
N VAL A 11 -8.06 -14.85 22.28
CA VAL A 11 -6.79 -15.37 21.76
C VAL A 11 -6.25 -16.47 22.66
N ARG A 12 -6.33 -16.31 23.99
CA ARG A 12 -5.93 -17.30 24.99
C ARG A 12 -6.75 -18.59 24.87
N ALA A 13 -8.06 -18.50 24.65
CA ALA A 13 -8.91 -19.66 24.46
C ALA A 13 -8.53 -20.46 23.22
N GLU A 14 -8.09 -19.80 22.15
CA GLU A 14 -7.74 -20.46 20.88
C GLU A 14 -6.34 -21.10 20.91
N ILE A 15 -5.33 -20.42 21.46
CA ILE A 15 -3.95 -20.95 21.52
C ILE A 15 -3.70 -21.86 22.74
N GLY A 16 -4.59 -21.80 23.74
CA GLY A 16 -4.46 -22.51 25.01
C GLY A 16 -3.66 -21.74 26.06
N ASP A 17 -3.98 -21.98 27.34
CA ASP A 17 -3.39 -21.27 28.48
C ASP A 17 -1.87 -21.42 28.59
N GLU A 18 -1.36 -22.62 28.32
CA GLU A 18 0.08 -22.91 28.40
C GLU A 18 0.88 -22.12 27.34
N GLU A 19 0.34 -21.99 26.13
CA GLU A 19 0.98 -21.20 25.06
C GLU A 19 0.86 -19.70 25.31
N ALA A 20 -0.30 -19.24 25.80
CA ALA A 20 -0.49 -17.85 26.20
C ALA A 20 0.48 -17.44 27.31
N ASP A 21 0.73 -18.32 28.29
CA ASP A 21 1.66 -18.06 29.37
C ASP A 21 3.12 -18.04 28.88
N ARG A 22 3.50 -18.91 27.94
CA ARG A 22 4.81 -18.86 27.27
C ARG A 22 5.02 -17.56 26.49
N LEU A 23 4.00 -17.07 25.79
CA LEU A 23 4.05 -15.79 25.07
C LEU A 23 4.24 -14.61 26.03
N LEU A 24 3.49 -14.59 27.13
CA LEU A 24 3.61 -13.55 28.16
C LEU A 24 4.96 -13.62 28.90
N ALA A 25 5.53 -14.81 29.05
CA ALA A 25 6.88 -15.02 29.58
C ALA A 25 7.99 -14.60 28.60
N GLY A 26 7.65 -14.35 27.33
CA GLY A 26 8.58 -13.92 26.29
C GLY A 26 9.34 -15.04 25.59
N GLU A 27 8.94 -16.31 25.78
CA GLU A 27 9.61 -17.47 25.18
C GLU A 27 9.32 -17.57 23.67
N ASN A 28 8.07 -17.32 23.27
CA ASN A 28 7.61 -17.41 21.87
C ASN A 28 7.21 -16.05 21.27
N ALA A 29 7.38 -14.96 22.01
CA ALA A 29 7.08 -13.64 21.50
C ALA A 29 8.28 -13.05 20.73
N PRO A 30 8.06 -12.25 19.68
CA PRO A 30 9.14 -11.57 18.97
C PRO A 30 9.68 -10.41 19.80
N GLY A 31 10.98 -10.12 19.68
CA GLY A 31 11.55 -8.85 20.14
C GLY A 31 11.04 -7.72 19.25
N GLY A 32 11.60 -7.59 18.04
CA GLY A 32 11.07 -6.71 16.99
C GLY A 32 10.00 -7.40 16.13
N TYR A 33 8.98 -6.65 15.71
CA TYR A 33 7.90 -7.12 14.85
C TYR A 33 7.48 -6.05 13.85
N ASP A 34 6.90 -6.44 12.71
CA ASP A 34 6.19 -5.51 11.85
C ASP A 34 4.71 -5.50 12.22
N CYS A 35 4.18 -4.32 12.58
CA CYS A 35 2.78 -4.21 12.96
C CYS A 35 1.86 -4.68 11.82
N THR A 36 1.02 -5.69 12.07
CA THR A 36 0.16 -6.27 11.01
C THR A 36 -0.81 -5.26 10.39
N SER A 37 -1.16 -4.19 11.13
CA SER A 37 -2.03 -3.11 10.67
C SER A 37 -1.30 -2.03 9.87
N CYS A 38 -0.27 -1.39 10.44
CA CYS A 38 0.39 -0.23 9.82
C CYS A 38 1.74 -0.54 9.17
N ARG A 39 2.24 -1.78 9.30
CA ARG A 39 3.52 -2.28 8.79
C ARG A 39 4.77 -1.49 9.25
N THR A 40 4.61 -0.65 10.27
CA THR A 40 5.75 0.02 10.89
C THR A 40 6.41 -0.95 11.89
N PRO A 41 7.74 -0.98 11.99
CA PRO A 41 8.44 -1.78 12.98
C PRO A 41 8.05 -1.36 14.40
N GLY A 42 7.84 -2.35 15.25
CA GLY A 42 7.59 -2.22 16.68
C GLY A 42 8.51 -3.14 17.49
N ASP A 43 8.55 -2.93 18.81
CA ASP A 43 9.36 -3.72 19.74
C ASP A 43 8.59 -4.02 21.04
N SER A 44 8.24 -5.29 21.25
CA SER A 44 7.40 -5.70 22.38
C SER A 44 8.09 -5.57 23.75
N GLU A 45 9.41 -5.30 23.75
CA GLU A 45 10.17 -4.98 24.96
C GLU A 45 10.09 -3.48 25.32
N GLN A 46 9.73 -2.62 24.35
CA GLN A 46 9.74 -1.16 24.50
C GLN A 46 8.35 -0.52 24.50
N GLU A 47 7.35 -1.18 23.91
CA GLU A 47 6.01 -0.62 23.72
C GLU A 47 4.89 -1.67 23.86
N ARG A 48 3.66 -1.18 24.12
CA ARG A 48 2.48 -2.05 24.23
C ARG A 48 2.14 -2.67 22.89
N THR A 49 2.07 -4.00 22.88
CA THR A 49 1.85 -4.81 21.68
C THR A 49 0.66 -5.74 21.88
N SER A 50 -0.30 -5.69 20.97
CA SER A 50 -1.43 -6.61 20.90
C SER A 50 -1.09 -7.87 20.13
N THR A 51 -1.51 -9.03 20.62
CA THR A 51 -1.52 -10.27 19.84
C THR A 51 -2.78 -10.37 18.98
N VAL A 52 -2.62 -10.65 17.70
CA VAL A 52 -3.73 -10.85 16.76
C VAL A 52 -3.60 -12.25 16.19
N LEU A 53 -4.60 -13.09 16.42
CA LEU A 53 -4.61 -14.45 15.92
C LEU A 53 -5.52 -14.53 14.70
N PHE A 54 -4.94 -14.82 13.54
CA PHE A 54 -5.71 -15.07 12.34
C PHE A 54 -6.02 -16.57 12.28
N VAL A 55 -7.29 -16.92 12.15
CA VAL A 55 -7.76 -18.31 12.08
C VAL A 55 -8.42 -18.54 10.72
N GLY A 56 -7.91 -19.53 10.00
CA GLY A 56 -8.53 -20.09 8.81
C GLY A 56 -9.13 -21.47 9.09
N ASP A 57 -9.61 -22.12 8.03
CA ASP A 57 -10.28 -23.42 8.17
C ASP A 57 -9.33 -24.53 8.64
N GLU A 58 -8.04 -24.47 8.28
CA GLU A 58 -7.05 -25.50 8.58
C GLU A 58 -5.87 -24.97 9.41
N THR A 59 -5.61 -23.67 9.38
CA THR A 59 -4.40 -23.07 9.96
C THR A 59 -4.70 -21.85 10.81
N ALA A 60 -3.83 -21.57 11.78
CA ALA A 60 -3.87 -20.36 12.59
C ALA A 60 -2.49 -19.71 12.63
N VAL A 61 -2.45 -18.37 12.53
CA VAL A 61 -1.21 -17.60 12.49
C VAL A 61 -1.28 -16.49 13.52
N LEU A 62 -0.32 -16.50 14.44
CA LEU A 62 -0.16 -15.46 15.45
C LEU A 62 0.67 -14.30 14.88
N ALA A 63 0.15 -13.09 15.00
CA ALA A 63 0.81 -11.86 14.58
C ALA A 63 0.72 -10.79 15.67
N PHE A 64 1.42 -9.67 15.45
CA PHE A 64 1.57 -8.60 16.44
C PHE A 64 1.22 -7.24 15.85
N ALA A 65 0.64 -6.37 16.67
CA ALA A 65 0.31 -4.99 16.30
C ALA A 65 0.63 -4.05 17.46
N HIS A 66 0.89 -2.77 17.17
CA HIS A 66 0.82 -1.75 18.21
C HIS A 66 -0.57 -1.80 18.88
N ALA A 67 -0.61 -1.67 20.20
CA ALA A 67 -1.87 -1.67 20.94
C ALA A 67 -2.83 -0.54 20.50
N THR A 68 -2.30 0.54 19.90
CA THR A 68 -3.08 1.64 19.33
C THR A 68 -3.58 1.38 17.91
N CYS A 69 -2.99 0.42 17.19
CA CYS A 69 -3.40 0.08 15.82
C CYS A 69 -4.52 -0.97 15.82
N LEU A 70 -4.38 -2.02 16.63
CA LEU A 70 -5.38 -3.08 16.77
C LEU A 70 -5.44 -3.56 18.23
N PRO A 71 -6.64 -3.89 18.75
CA PRO A 71 -6.74 -4.63 20.01
C PRO A 71 -6.32 -6.09 19.80
N SER A 72 -5.97 -6.76 20.90
CA SER A 72 -5.78 -8.20 20.88
C SER A 72 -7.10 -8.92 20.61
N GLN A 73 -7.12 -9.78 19.58
CA GLN A 73 -8.36 -10.36 19.06
C GLN A 73 -8.09 -11.58 18.16
N VAL A 74 -9.14 -12.37 17.93
CA VAL A 74 -9.15 -13.41 16.90
C VAL A 74 -9.83 -12.87 15.63
N VAL A 75 -9.22 -13.09 14.46
CA VAL A 75 -9.75 -12.67 13.16
C VAL A 75 -9.93 -13.89 12.29
N GLN A 76 -11.18 -14.18 11.92
CA GLN A 76 -11.53 -15.24 10.98
C GLN A 76 -11.23 -14.76 9.55
N VAL A 77 -10.42 -15.51 8.80
CA VAL A 77 -10.09 -15.19 7.41
C VAL A 77 -10.11 -16.44 6.55
N THR A 78 -10.14 -16.28 5.22
CA THR A 78 -10.09 -17.45 4.34
C THR A 78 -8.69 -18.08 4.37
N GLU A 79 -8.62 -19.39 4.14
CA GLU A 79 -7.35 -20.12 4.06
C GLU A 79 -6.39 -19.54 3.00
N GLU A 80 -6.93 -18.99 1.91
CA GLU A 80 -6.16 -18.28 0.88
C GLU A 80 -5.52 -16.98 1.40
N GLN A 81 -6.25 -16.22 2.23
CA GLN A 81 -5.73 -15.01 2.89
C GLN A 81 -4.68 -15.36 3.94
N LEU A 82 -4.86 -16.45 4.67
CA LEU A 82 -3.94 -16.89 5.72
C LEU A 82 -2.58 -17.32 5.15
N ARG A 83 -2.55 -18.05 4.03
CA ARG A 83 -1.30 -18.45 3.34
C ARG A 83 -0.54 -17.26 2.75
N GLY A 84 -1.22 -16.15 2.48
CA GLY A 84 -0.60 -14.87 2.12
C GLY A 84 0.10 -14.23 3.32
N ALA A 85 -0.58 -14.20 4.47
CA ALA A 85 -0.06 -13.64 5.72
C ALA A 85 1.10 -14.48 6.32
N ALA A 86 0.99 -15.81 6.32
CA ALA A 86 2.01 -16.72 6.86
C ALA A 86 3.36 -16.57 6.13
N ARG A 87 3.33 -16.35 4.81
CA ARG A 87 4.54 -16.11 4.00
C ARG A 87 5.25 -14.81 4.34
N SER A 88 4.53 -13.80 4.85
CA SER A 88 5.14 -12.55 5.31
C SER A 88 5.67 -12.61 6.75
N ILE A 89 5.39 -13.68 7.51
CA ILE A 89 5.72 -13.81 8.94
C ILE A 89 6.87 -14.80 9.17
N ALA A 90 6.99 -15.86 8.36
CA ALA A 90 8.04 -16.88 8.45
C ALA A 90 9.37 -16.41 7.82
N GLY A 91 10.02 -15.42 8.41
CA GLY A 91 11.39 -15.03 8.05
C GLY A 91 12.44 -15.96 8.67
N ASP A 92 12.58 -17.21 8.20
CA ASP A 92 13.88 -17.92 8.18
C ASP A 92 13.85 -19.25 7.40
N SER A 93 14.35 -19.23 6.15
CA SER A 93 15.03 -20.32 5.41
C SER A 93 15.33 -19.84 3.98
N PRO A 94 16.47 -20.23 3.36
CA PRO A 94 16.89 -19.69 2.07
C PRO A 94 16.06 -20.30 0.94
N ALA A 95 14.83 -19.82 0.79
CA ALA A 95 13.94 -20.18 -0.29
C ALA A 95 14.03 -19.09 -1.36
N GLN A 96 14.56 -19.51 -2.50
CA GLN A 96 14.34 -18.96 -3.84
C GLN A 96 13.23 -17.88 -3.87
N ALA A 97 13.66 -16.62 -3.93
CA ALA A 97 12.79 -15.45 -3.84
C ALA A 97 11.61 -15.57 -4.84
N ALA A 98 10.43 -15.89 -4.32
CA ALA A 98 9.21 -15.52 -4.99
C ALA A 98 9.21 -13.98 -5.10
N PRO A 99 8.82 -13.40 -6.24
CA PRO A 99 8.90 -11.95 -6.41
C PRO A 99 8.03 -11.28 -5.33
N GLU A 100 8.66 -10.55 -4.41
CA GLU A 100 7.96 -9.69 -3.48
C GLU A 100 7.12 -8.69 -4.29
N GLN A 101 5.83 -8.64 -3.98
CA GLN A 101 4.95 -7.66 -4.60
C GLN A 101 5.37 -6.28 -4.13
N ALA A 102 5.69 -5.40 -5.08
CA ALA A 102 6.03 -4.01 -4.82
C ALA A 102 4.96 -3.32 -3.96
N VAL A 103 5.37 -2.72 -2.85
CA VAL A 103 4.48 -1.89 -2.03
C VAL A 103 4.51 -0.46 -2.56
N LEU A 104 3.33 0.05 -2.92
CA LEU A 104 3.16 1.39 -3.49
C LEU A 104 2.41 2.29 -2.50
N GLY A 105 3.02 3.43 -2.18
CA GLY A 105 2.37 4.54 -1.50
C GLY A 105 1.54 5.34 -2.51
N VAL A 106 0.31 5.69 -2.12
CA VAL A 106 -0.59 6.53 -2.91
C VAL A 106 -1.00 7.74 -2.09
N THR A 107 -0.74 8.93 -2.62
CA THR A 107 -1.15 10.21 -2.04
C THR A 107 -2.19 10.85 -2.94
N SER A 108 -3.33 11.28 -2.38
CA SER A 108 -4.33 12.06 -3.12
C SER A 108 -4.12 13.56 -2.91
N GLY A 109 -4.34 14.35 -3.96
CA GLY A 109 -4.23 15.81 -3.90
C GLY A 109 -4.85 16.48 -5.11
N LEU A 110 -5.04 17.80 -5.05
CA LEU A 110 -5.48 18.59 -6.21
C LEU A 110 -4.29 19.24 -6.90
N ILE A 111 -4.31 19.25 -8.24
CA ILE A 111 -3.31 19.93 -9.06
C ILE A 111 -4.00 20.99 -9.91
N LEU A 112 -3.53 22.23 -9.82
CA LEU A 112 -4.00 23.32 -10.66
C LEU A 112 -3.28 23.28 -12.02
N LEU A 113 -4.03 23.09 -13.10
CA LEU A 113 -3.54 23.15 -14.48
C LEU A 113 -4.42 24.11 -15.28
N SER A 114 -3.82 25.08 -15.97
CA SER A 114 -4.55 26.04 -16.80
C SER A 114 -5.72 26.75 -16.08
N GLY A 115 -5.58 27.00 -14.78
CA GLY A 115 -6.60 27.65 -13.95
C GLY A 115 -7.71 26.72 -13.45
N GLU A 116 -7.62 25.42 -13.72
CA GLU A 116 -8.59 24.41 -13.29
C GLU A 116 -7.98 23.40 -12.32
N LEU A 117 -8.73 23.05 -11.27
CA LEU A 117 -8.32 22.03 -10.31
C LEU A 117 -8.65 20.63 -10.86
N HIS A 118 -7.63 19.79 -10.92
CA HIS A 118 -7.73 18.39 -11.31
C HIS A 118 -7.45 17.48 -10.10
N PRO A 119 -8.23 16.41 -9.92
CA PRO A 119 -7.93 15.38 -8.92
C PRO A 119 -6.69 14.61 -9.37
N ALA A 120 -5.74 14.44 -8.47
CA ALA A 120 -4.51 13.70 -8.72
C ALA A 120 -4.27 12.60 -7.69
N LEU A 121 -3.64 11.53 -8.15
CA LEU A 121 -2.98 10.52 -7.34
C LEU A 121 -1.48 10.58 -7.64
N VAL A 122 -0.68 10.60 -6.60
CA VAL A 122 0.78 10.49 -6.70
C VAL A 122 1.20 9.15 -6.14
N VAL A 123 1.86 8.35 -6.97
CA VAL A 123 2.27 6.99 -6.66
C VAL A 123 3.79 6.94 -6.53
N GLU A 124 4.27 6.47 -5.38
CA GLU A 124 5.69 6.29 -5.09
C GLU A 124 5.89 4.91 -4.45
N PRO A 125 6.82 4.08 -4.94
CA PRO A 125 7.10 2.80 -4.32
C PRO A 125 7.83 3.03 -2.98
N THR A 126 7.70 2.09 -2.04
CA THR A 126 8.38 2.19 -0.74
C THR A 126 9.85 1.75 -0.80
N ALA A 127 10.27 1.12 -1.90
CA ALA A 127 11.62 0.67 -2.19
C ALA A 127 11.88 0.72 -3.71
N PRO A 128 13.13 0.71 -4.18
CA PRO A 128 13.43 0.61 -5.61
C PRO A 128 12.78 -0.63 -6.22
N ILE A 129 12.23 -0.51 -7.43
CA ILE A 129 11.55 -1.62 -8.09
C ILE A 129 12.48 -2.23 -9.13
N ALA A 130 12.79 -3.52 -9.02
CA ALA A 130 13.50 -4.24 -10.06
C ALA A 130 12.52 -5.06 -10.91
N ARG A 131 12.82 -5.26 -12.20
CA ARG A 131 12.03 -6.17 -13.04
C ARG A 131 12.13 -7.60 -12.48
N PRO A 132 11.00 -8.34 -12.41
CA PRO A 132 11.00 -9.74 -11.99
C PRO A 132 12.01 -10.58 -12.77
N GLY A 133 12.83 -11.36 -12.07
CA GLY A 133 13.86 -12.21 -12.67
C GLY A 133 15.19 -11.50 -12.98
N THR A 134 15.34 -10.22 -12.62
CA THR A 134 16.63 -9.52 -12.69
C THR A 134 17.28 -9.45 -11.31
N THR A 135 18.62 -9.46 -11.27
CA THR A 135 19.43 -9.33 -10.04
C THR A 135 20.12 -7.96 -9.95
N GLY A 136 19.70 -7.01 -10.79
CA GLY A 136 20.28 -5.68 -10.86
C GLY A 136 19.92 -4.82 -9.65
N VAL A 137 20.80 -3.90 -9.29
CA VAL A 137 20.60 -2.88 -8.23
C VAL A 137 19.87 -1.62 -8.73
N GLY A 138 19.19 -1.71 -9.88
CA GLY A 138 18.54 -0.59 -10.54
C GLY A 138 17.10 -0.35 -10.06
N ASP A 139 16.55 0.82 -10.40
CA ASP A 139 15.13 1.13 -10.23
C ASP A 139 14.44 1.23 -11.60
N ASP A 140 13.75 0.16 -11.95
CA ASP A 140 12.96 -0.02 -13.17
C ASP A 140 11.54 0.55 -13.05
N PHE A 141 11.17 1.21 -11.94
CA PHE A 141 9.79 1.67 -11.72
C PHE A 141 9.26 2.55 -12.87
N LEU A 142 10.02 3.57 -13.27
CA LEU A 142 9.61 4.44 -14.39
C LEU A 142 9.65 3.73 -15.74
N PRO A 143 10.73 3.01 -16.13
CA PRO A 143 10.74 2.21 -17.35
C PRO A 143 9.51 1.28 -17.48
N LEU A 144 9.14 0.58 -16.40
CA LEU A 144 7.99 -0.32 -16.40
C LEU A 144 6.67 0.43 -16.65
N LEU A 145 6.48 1.61 -16.05
CA LEU A 145 5.28 2.42 -16.30
C LEU A 145 5.26 3.00 -17.72
N ILE A 146 6.41 3.39 -18.26
CA ILE A 146 6.52 3.86 -19.64
C ILE A 146 6.14 2.75 -20.62
N GLU A 147 6.55 1.50 -20.37
CA GLU A 147 6.11 0.33 -21.14
C GLU A 147 4.59 0.11 -21.10
N GLN A 148 3.93 0.55 -20.03
CA GLN A 148 2.47 0.52 -19.88
C GLN A 148 1.75 1.74 -20.48
N GLY A 149 2.49 2.68 -21.08
CA GLY A 149 1.94 3.85 -21.76
C GLY A 149 1.88 5.13 -20.93
N PHE A 150 2.47 5.14 -19.72
CA PHE A 150 2.65 6.41 -18.99
C PHE A 150 3.69 7.29 -19.68
N MET A 151 3.44 8.59 -19.72
CA MET A 151 4.28 9.53 -20.45
C MET A 151 5.28 10.21 -19.51
N PRO A 152 6.59 10.26 -19.85
CA PRO A 152 7.55 11.09 -19.14
C PRO A 152 7.13 12.56 -19.19
N LEU A 153 7.14 13.23 -18.04
CA LEU A 153 6.81 14.64 -17.92
C LEU A 153 8.03 15.45 -17.46
N PRO A 154 8.66 16.25 -18.35
CA PRO A 154 9.72 17.16 -17.95
C PRO A 154 9.19 18.39 -17.19
N GLN A 155 7.89 18.68 -17.32
CA GLN A 155 7.17 19.74 -16.62
C GLN A 155 5.67 19.42 -16.56
N ILE A 156 4.94 20.08 -15.66
CA ILE A 156 3.50 19.87 -15.44
C ILE A 156 2.74 21.14 -15.84
N ASP A 157 2.57 21.33 -17.14
CA ASP A 157 1.93 22.51 -17.74
C ASP A 157 0.54 22.21 -18.34
N SER A 158 0.23 20.94 -18.54
CA SER A 158 -0.94 20.47 -19.27
C SER A 158 -1.40 19.12 -18.74
N VAL A 159 -2.67 18.79 -19.03
CA VAL A 159 -3.26 17.50 -18.66
C VAL A 159 -2.61 16.40 -19.53
N PRO A 160 -2.04 15.34 -18.92
CA PRO A 160 -1.48 14.22 -19.66
C PRO A 160 -2.54 13.50 -20.51
N PRO A 161 -2.16 12.80 -21.59
CA PRO A 161 -3.09 11.99 -22.38
C PRO A 161 -3.84 10.95 -21.53
N VAL A 162 -5.07 10.64 -21.94
CA VAL A 162 -5.86 9.57 -21.33
C VAL A 162 -5.25 8.22 -21.66
N LEU A 163 -4.97 7.41 -20.64
CA LEU A 163 -4.48 6.06 -20.79
C LEU A 163 -5.65 5.07 -20.64
N HIS A 164 -6.19 4.66 -21.77
CA HIS A 164 -7.32 3.72 -21.81
C HIS A 164 -6.93 2.32 -21.29
N GLY A 165 -7.90 1.65 -20.68
CA GLY A 165 -7.72 0.32 -20.06
C GLY A 165 -7.19 0.38 -18.63
N TRP A 166 -6.53 1.47 -18.24
CA TRP A 166 -6.30 1.82 -16.85
C TRP A 166 -7.50 2.59 -16.29
N SER A 167 -7.75 2.48 -14.99
CA SER A 167 -8.80 3.28 -14.34
C SER A 167 -8.59 3.44 -12.84
N VAL A 168 -9.25 4.43 -12.25
CA VAL A 168 -9.31 4.63 -10.80
C VAL A 168 -10.67 4.19 -10.30
N LEU A 169 -10.69 3.18 -9.42
CA LEU A 169 -11.91 2.68 -8.80
C LEU A 169 -12.29 3.57 -7.61
N LEU A 170 -13.32 4.39 -7.81
CA LEU A 170 -13.93 5.23 -6.78
C LEU A 170 -15.37 4.75 -6.58
N ALA A 171 -15.68 4.22 -5.39
CA ALA A 171 -17.00 3.71 -5.07
C ALA A 171 -17.44 4.22 -3.70
N MET A 172 -18.70 4.64 -3.61
CA MET A 172 -19.27 5.25 -2.39
C MET A 172 -18.45 6.45 -1.87
N GLY A 173 -17.80 7.18 -2.78
CA GLY A 173 -16.96 8.33 -2.47
C GLY A 173 -15.60 8.02 -1.86
N GLN A 174 -15.21 6.74 -1.81
CA GLN A 174 -13.90 6.28 -1.33
C GLN A 174 -13.06 5.73 -2.48
N LEU A 175 -11.74 5.88 -2.37
CA LEU A 175 -10.76 5.33 -3.31
C LEU A 175 -10.43 3.89 -2.92
N HIS A 176 -10.64 2.95 -3.85
CA HIS A 176 -10.42 1.52 -3.60
C HIS A 176 -9.18 0.98 -4.30
N ALA A 177 -8.99 1.31 -5.59
CA ALA A 177 -7.95 0.70 -6.40
C ALA A 177 -7.55 1.56 -7.60
N ILE A 178 -6.35 1.28 -8.12
CA ILE A 178 -5.95 1.62 -9.48
C ILE A 178 -5.95 0.33 -10.26
N LEU A 179 -6.77 0.25 -11.30
CA LEU A 179 -6.93 -0.93 -12.13
C LEU A 179 -6.06 -0.79 -13.38
N GLN A 180 -5.41 -1.88 -13.76
CA GLN A 180 -4.71 -2.02 -15.02
C GLN A 180 -5.50 -2.95 -15.96
N PRO A 181 -5.24 -2.88 -17.28
CA PRO A 181 -5.79 -3.83 -18.24
C PRO A 181 -5.49 -5.28 -17.83
N GLY A 182 -6.47 -6.17 -17.98
CA GLY A 182 -6.23 -7.61 -17.81
C GLY A 182 -5.35 -8.17 -18.91
N ALA A 183 -4.63 -9.25 -18.61
CA ALA A 183 -3.82 -9.95 -19.61
C ALA A 183 -4.70 -10.38 -20.80
N SER A 184 -4.19 -10.19 -22.03
CA SER A 184 -4.87 -10.57 -23.28
C SER A 184 -6.29 -10.00 -23.45
N GLY A 185 -6.58 -8.83 -22.88
CA GLY A 185 -7.90 -8.20 -22.95
C GLY A 185 -8.93 -8.77 -21.97
N GLY A 186 -8.48 -9.52 -20.96
CA GLY A 186 -9.31 -9.97 -19.84
C GLY A 186 -9.80 -8.82 -18.96
N SER A 187 -10.62 -9.16 -17.95
CA SER A 187 -11.14 -8.19 -16.99
C SER A 187 -10.01 -7.39 -16.32
N PRO A 188 -10.21 -6.08 -16.06
CA PRO A 188 -9.25 -5.28 -15.33
C PRO A 188 -8.89 -5.91 -13.99
N VAL A 189 -7.62 -5.81 -13.61
CA VAL A 189 -7.10 -6.31 -12.33
C VAL A 189 -6.52 -5.15 -11.53
N ALA A 190 -6.53 -5.26 -10.21
CA ALA A 190 -5.91 -4.23 -9.37
C ALA A 190 -4.39 -4.23 -9.59
N TRP A 191 -3.87 -3.11 -10.06
CA TRP A 191 -2.43 -2.81 -10.05
C TRP A 191 -2.01 -2.32 -8.67
N TRP A 192 -2.87 -1.52 -8.05
CA TRP A 192 -2.80 -1.14 -6.65
C TRP A 192 -4.18 -1.25 -6.02
N GLN A 193 -4.24 -1.70 -4.77
CA GLN A 193 -5.48 -1.77 -4.00
C GLN A 193 -5.23 -1.27 -2.58
N ALA A 194 -6.14 -0.42 -2.10
CA ALA A 194 -6.13 0.02 -0.73
C ALA A 194 -6.50 -1.15 0.18
N HIS A 195 -5.75 -1.34 1.27
CA HIS A 195 -6.12 -2.33 2.29
C HIS A 195 -7.51 -2.03 2.90
N GLN A 196 -7.81 -0.73 3.06
CA GLN A 196 -9.14 -0.22 3.37
C GLN A 196 -9.43 0.97 2.44
N ALA A 197 -10.67 1.10 2.00
CA ALA A 197 -11.07 2.15 1.08
C ALA A 197 -10.75 3.54 1.66
N LEU A 198 -9.93 4.31 0.94
CA LEU A 198 -9.38 5.58 1.43
C LEU A 198 -10.42 6.69 1.27
N GLN A 199 -10.64 7.43 2.35
CA GLN A 199 -11.39 8.68 2.31
C GLN A 199 -10.58 9.73 1.55
N VAL A 200 -11.22 10.37 0.57
CA VAL A 200 -10.63 11.47 -0.20
C VAL A 200 -11.34 12.77 0.16
N ALA A 201 -10.59 13.87 0.12
CA ALA A 201 -11.14 15.19 0.45
C ALA A 201 -12.31 15.55 -0.48
N ASP A 202 -13.32 16.26 0.05
CA ASP A 202 -14.51 16.66 -0.72
C ASP A 202 -14.17 17.43 -2.01
N PRO A 203 -13.23 18.39 -2.01
CA PRO A 203 -12.81 19.08 -3.23
C PRO A 203 -12.20 18.13 -4.28
N TRP A 204 -11.43 17.12 -3.84
CA TRP A 204 -10.88 16.09 -4.71
C TRP A 204 -11.99 15.26 -5.35
N ARG A 205 -12.95 14.79 -4.54
CA ARG A 205 -14.09 13.99 -5.00
C ARG A 205 -14.99 14.76 -5.96
N ALA A 206 -15.22 16.04 -5.69
CA ALA A 206 -15.98 16.92 -6.57
C ALA A 206 -15.30 17.09 -7.93
N ALA A 207 -13.97 17.29 -7.94
CA ALA A 207 -13.20 17.37 -9.17
C ALA A 207 -13.21 16.04 -9.94
N ALA A 208 -13.06 14.91 -9.25
CA ALA A 208 -13.14 13.56 -9.84
C ALA A 208 -14.50 13.32 -10.51
N ASN A 209 -15.60 13.62 -9.83
CA ASN A 209 -16.94 13.48 -10.40
C ASN A 209 -17.22 14.47 -11.54
N LYS A 210 -16.65 15.69 -11.49
CA LYS A 210 -16.77 16.67 -12.58
C LYS A 210 -16.05 16.19 -13.84
N HIS A 211 -14.82 15.72 -13.68
CA HIS A 211 -13.93 15.39 -14.79
C HIS A 211 -14.11 13.96 -15.31
N GLN A 212 -14.68 13.06 -14.49
CA GLN A 212 -14.78 11.63 -14.77
C GLN A 212 -13.42 10.96 -15.03
N GLN A 213 -12.35 11.56 -14.50
CA GLN A 213 -10.98 11.12 -14.65
C GLN A 213 -10.10 11.69 -13.52
N VAL A 214 -8.95 11.05 -13.31
CA VAL A 214 -7.96 11.37 -12.29
C VAL A 214 -6.58 11.40 -12.92
N LEU A 215 -5.78 12.41 -12.62
CA LEU A 215 -4.39 12.46 -13.05
C LEU A 215 -3.57 11.52 -12.16
N MET A 216 -2.84 10.59 -12.74
CA MET A 216 -1.89 9.77 -11.98
C MET A 216 -0.48 10.23 -12.33
N PHE A 217 0.26 10.63 -11.31
CA PHE A 217 1.70 10.90 -11.36
C PHE A 217 2.43 9.76 -10.66
N ALA A 218 3.57 9.35 -11.20
CA ALA A 218 4.41 8.34 -10.56
C ALA A 218 5.88 8.74 -10.59
N ALA A 219 6.58 8.49 -9.49
CA ALA A 219 7.98 8.80 -9.30
C ALA A 219 8.71 7.69 -8.52
N PRO A 220 10.04 7.52 -8.68
CA PRO A 220 10.85 6.59 -7.90
C PRO A 220 10.79 6.88 -6.41
N VAL A 221 11.08 5.87 -5.58
CA VAL A 221 11.14 6.00 -4.12
C VAL A 221 11.97 7.23 -3.68
N GLY A 222 11.43 8.01 -2.75
CA GLY A 222 12.09 9.19 -2.19
C GLY A 222 12.12 10.42 -3.10
N SER A 223 11.43 10.41 -4.25
CA SER A 223 11.39 11.56 -5.16
C SER A 223 10.39 12.62 -4.73
N ILE A 224 9.24 12.21 -4.20
CA ILE A 224 8.16 13.08 -3.74
C ILE A 224 8.10 13.06 -2.21
N GLY A 225 8.11 11.87 -1.60
CA GLY A 225 7.96 11.71 -0.14
C GLY A 225 6.61 12.17 0.40
N ARG A 226 6.49 12.31 1.73
CA ARG A 226 5.26 12.76 2.39
C ARG A 226 5.10 14.27 2.27
N GLN A 227 3.99 14.72 1.69
CA GLN A 227 3.68 16.13 1.51
C GLN A 227 2.43 16.52 2.30
N PRO A 228 2.54 17.36 3.35
CA PRO A 228 1.41 17.68 4.23
C PRO A 228 0.45 18.71 3.65
N ARG A 229 0.82 19.37 2.54
CA ARG A 229 0.06 20.46 1.91
C ARG A 229 0.14 20.35 0.39
N GLU A 230 -0.89 20.84 -0.30
CA GLU A 230 -1.00 20.76 -1.76
C GLU A 230 0.06 21.60 -2.51
N ASP A 231 0.46 22.75 -1.95
CA ASP A 231 1.53 23.58 -2.51
C ASP A 231 2.89 22.86 -2.46
N LEU A 232 3.19 22.19 -1.35
CA LEU A 232 4.41 21.39 -1.20
C LEU A 232 4.39 20.14 -2.09
N LEU A 233 3.21 19.52 -2.27
CA LEU A 233 3.03 18.43 -3.23
C LEU A 233 3.32 18.89 -4.65
N ARG A 234 2.80 20.05 -5.04
CA ARG A 234 3.05 20.65 -6.35
C ARG A 234 4.54 20.91 -6.56
N ASP A 235 5.22 21.55 -5.60
CA ASP A 235 6.65 21.83 -5.71
C ASP A 235 7.50 20.55 -5.81
N ALA A 236 7.11 19.49 -5.09
CA ALA A 236 7.80 18.19 -5.16
C ALA A 236 7.65 17.53 -6.53
N LEU A 237 6.44 17.58 -7.10
CA LEU A 237 6.17 17.08 -8.45
C LEU A 237 6.95 17.88 -9.51
N ASP A 238 6.97 19.21 -9.43
CA ASP A 238 7.74 20.06 -10.36
C ASP A 238 9.25 19.78 -10.26
N ARG A 239 9.79 19.56 -9.05
CA ARG A 239 11.18 19.12 -8.87
C ARG A 239 11.43 17.74 -9.47
N ALA A 240 10.54 16.78 -9.28
CA ALA A 240 10.70 15.44 -9.86
C ALA A 240 10.66 15.49 -11.40
N ALA A 241 9.73 16.27 -11.97
CA ALA A 241 9.62 16.50 -13.41
C ALA A 241 10.90 17.11 -14.00
N ALA A 242 11.41 18.18 -13.39
CA ALA A 242 12.64 18.85 -13.83
C ALA A 242 13.88 17.94 -13.77
N ASN A 243 13.88 16.93 -12.91
CA ASN A 243 14.94 15.92 -12.80
C ASN A 243 14.71 14.68 -13.69
N GLY A 244 13.67 14.67 -14.53
CA GLY A 244 13.33 13.53 -15.38
C GLY A 244 12.83 12.30 -14.59
N LYS A 245 12.34 12.51 -13.37
CA LYS A 245 11.89 11.46 -12.44
C LYS A 245 10.36 11.38 -12.31
N LEU A 246 9.63 11.84 -13.32
CA LEU A 246 8.17 11.86 -13.29
C LEU A 246 7.59 11.29 -14.58
N VAL A 247 6.64 10.38 -14.42
CA VAL A 247 5.73 9.95 -15.49
C VAL A 247 4.30 10.23 -15.07
N ALA A 248 3.41 10.39 -16.04
CA ALA A 248 2.00 10.58 -15.75
C ALA A 248 1.07 10.05 -16.85
N ALA A 249 -0.19 9.88 -16.47
CA ALA A 249 -1.30 9.61 -17.36
C ALA A 249 -2.60 10.15 -16.76
N THR A 250 -3.60 10.36 -17.60
CA THR A 250 -4.97 10.61 -17.14
C THR A 250 -5.74 9.29 -17.13
N LEU A 251 -6.30 8.91 -15.99
CA LEU A 251 -7.01 7.65 -15.80
C LEU A 251 -8.51 7.89 -15.68
N PRO A 252 -9.36 7.24 -16.49
CA PRO A 252 -10.81 7.27 -16.31
C PRO A 252 -11.25 6.80 -14.92
N LEU A 253 -12.35 7.35 -14.40
CA LEU A 253 -13.00 6.79 -13.23
C LEU A 253 -13.77 5.51 -13.57
N ALA A 254 -13.79 4.57 -12.62
CA ALA A 254 -14.64 3.40 -12.61
C ALA A 254 -15.41 3.34 -11.28
N GLY A 255 -16.62 2.75 -11.30
CA GLY A 255 -17.42 2.50 -10.09
C GLY A 255 -18.30 3.65 -9.61
N THR A 256 -18.49 4.69 -10.42
CA THR A 256 -19.37 5.84 -10.15
C THR A 256 -20.82 5.57 -10.51
#